data_AF-A0A955TPK1-F1
#
_entry.id   AF-A0A955TPK1-F1
#
_cell.length_a   1.000
_cell.length_b   1.000
_cell.length_c   1.000
_cell.angle_alpha   90.00
_cell.angle_beta   90.00
_cell.angle_gamma   90.00
#
_symmetry.space_group_name_H-M   'P 1'
#
loop_
_entity.id
_entity.type
_entity.pdbx_description
1 polymer ?
#
loop_
_entity_poly.entity_id
_entity_poly.type
_entity_poly.pdbx_seq_one_letter_code
_entity_poly.pdbx_strand_id
1 'polypeptide(L)' 'MIGLLKDIADRSHAKSGATLVLLDEVGSSTDPVEGAALAEALLCHLSQQGCTVLVTTHYPSLKTLAL' A
#
# COMPACT_ATOMS: atom_id res chain seq x y z
N MET A 1 7.85 8.13 -6.42
CA MET A 1 6.97 7.08 -5.86
C MET A 1 7.64 6.32 -4.71
N ILE A 2 8.74 5.59 -4.94
CA ILE A 2 9.39 4.75 -3.91
C ILE A 2 9.79 5.52 -2.63
N GLY A 3 10.30 6.75 -2.76
CA GLY A 3 10.63 7.59 -1.58
C GLY A 3 9.43 7.93 -0.70
N LEU A 4 8.28 8.27 -1.30
CA LEU A 4 7.03 8.54 -0.58
C LEU A 4 6.53 7.27 0.15
N LEU A 5 6.63 6.12 -0.50
CA LEU A 5 6.23 4.84 0.08
C LEU A 5 7.11 4.47 1.29
N LYS A 6 8.41 4.76 1.20
CA LYS A 6 9.37 4.53 2.30
C LYS A 6 9.07 5.45 3.49
N ASP A 7 8.80 6.73 3.24
CA ASP A 7 8.41 7.67 4.29
C ASP A 7 7.10 7.26 4.99
N ILE A 8 6.11 6.75 4.24
CA ILE A 8 4.84 6.26 4.82
C ILE A 8 5.11 5.02 5.68
N ALA A 9 5.90 4.07 5.19
CA ALA A 9 6.29 2.87 5.94
C ALA A 9 7.07 3.22 7.23
N ASP A 10 8.02 4.15 7.15
CA ASP A 10 8.82 4.57 8.31
C ASP A 10 7.98 5.32 9.35
N ARG A 11 7.01 6.16 8.91
CA ARG A 11 6.09 6.86 9.81
C ARG A 11 5.02 5.96 10.43
N SER A 12 4.67 4.87 9.74
CA SER A 12 3.64 3.93 10.20
C SER A 12 4.01 3.19 11.50
N HIS A 13 5.30 3.07 11.80
CA HIS A 13 5.82 2.51 13.05
C HIS A 13 5.45 3.32 14.31
N ALA A 14 5.00 4.58 14.17
CA ALA A 14 4.84 5.48 15.31
C ALA A 14 3.66 5.16 16.26
N LYS A 15 2.69 4.31 15.85
CA LYS A 15 1.63 3.75 16.72
C LYS A 15 0.76 2.76 15.94
N SER A 16 1.07 1.47 16.02
CA SER A 16 0.24 0.40 15.48
C SER A 16 -1.18 0.47 16.08
N GLY A 17 -2.21 0.52 15.22
CA GLY A 17 -3.63 0.62 15.62
C GLY A 17 -4.30 2.01 15.51
N ALA A 18 -3.55 3.10 15.30
CA ALA A 18 -4.13 4.45 15.12
C ALA A 18 -3.84 5.10 13.75
N THR A 19 -3.06 4.44 12.91
CA THR A 19 -2.65 4.97 11.61
C THR A 19 -3.60 4.49 10.50
N LEU A 20 -4.29 5.44 9.88
CA LEU A 20 -5.05 5.24 8.64
C LEU A 20 -4.19 5.72 7.45
N VAL A 21 -3.92 4.83 6.51
CA VAL A 21 -3.19 5.14 5.27
C VAL A 21 -4.18 5.17 4.11
N LEU A 22 -4.20 6.27 3.36
CA LEU A 22 -5.02 6.44 2.16
C LEU A 22 -4.10 6.46 0.94
N LEU A 23 -4.30 5.53 0.02
CA LEU A 23 -3.53 5.42 -1.21
C LEU A 23 -4.46 5.58 -2.42
N ASP A 24 -4.10 6.45 -3.35
CA ASP A 24 -4.83 6.62 -4.60
C ASP A 24 -4.03 6.04 -5.76
N GLU A 25 -4.59 5.06 -6.46
CA GLU A 25 -4.03 4.38 -7.63
C GLU A 25 -2.54 4.01 -7.52
N VAL A 26 -2.14 3.43 -6.39
CA VAL A 26 -0.74 3.04 -6.15
C VAL A 26 -0.23 2.09 -7.25
N GLY A 27 0.93 2.42 -7.82
CA GLY A 27 1.58 1.64 -8.88
C GLY A 27 1.22 2.06 -10.31
N SER A 28 0.28 2.98 -10.53
CA SER A 28 -0.25 3.35 -11.86
C SER A 28 0.76 3.91 -12.87
N SER A 29 1.89 4.44 -12.43
CA SER A 29 2.93 5.02 -13.30
C SER A 29 4.05 4.03 -13.67
N THR A 30 3.80 2.73 -13.54
CA THR A 30 4.77 1.64 -13.72
C THR A 30 4.22 0.61 -14.70
N ASP A 31 5.05 -0.34 -15.15
CA ASP A 31 4.52 -1.49 -15.89
C ASP A 31 3.39 -2.16 -15.09
N PRO A 32 2.26 -2.56 -15.71
CA PRO A 32 1.12 -3.10 -14.96
C PRO A 32 1.45 -4.29 -14.06
N VAL A 33 2.39 -5.15 -14.47
CA VAL A 33 2.80 -6.31 -13.67
C VAL A 33 3.67 -5.87 -12.50
N GLU A 34 4.66 -5.01 -12.76
CA GLU A 34 5.55 -4.49 -11.73
C GLU A 34 4.80 -3.60 -10.72
N GLY A 35 3.91 -2.74 -11.20
CA GLY A 35 3.08 -1.84 -10.40
C GLY A 35 2.14 -2.60 -9.47
N ALA A 36 1.50 -3.66 -9.97
CA ALA A 36 0.66 -4.53 -9.16
C ALA A 36 1.46 -5.25 -8.06
N ALA A 37 2.61 -5.84 -8.40
CA ALA A 37 3.46 -6.54 -7.43
C ALA A 37 4.02 -5.59 -6.36
N LEU A 38 4.44 -4.38 -6.75
CA LEU A 38 4.91 -3.36 -5.83
C LEU A 38 3.79 -2.91 -4.87
N ALA A 39 2.61 -2.67 -5.42
CA ALA A 39 1.47 -2.24 -4.63
C ALA A 39 1.00 -3.33 -3.65
N GLU A 40 0.99 -4.59 -4.07
CA GLU A 40 0.70 -5.73 -3.19
C GLU A 40 1.72 -5.84 -2.05
N ALA A 41 3.02 -5.77 -2.35
CA ALA A 41 4.07 -5.82 -1.34
C ALA A 41 3.96 -4.68 -0.31
N LEU A 42 3.63 -3.47 -0.77
CA LEU A 42 3.39 -2.31 0.09
C LEU A 42 2.19 -2.52 1.02
N LEU A 43 1.04 -2.94 0.47
CA LEU A 43 -0.18 -3.16 1.23
C LEU A 43 0.02 -4.24 2.31
N CYS A 44 0.66 -5.35 1.93
CA CYS A 44 1.05 -6.40 2.88
C CYS A 44 1.95 -5.85 3.98
N HIS A 45 2.95 -5.03 3.64
CA HIS A 45 3.85 -4.44 4.63
C HIS A 45 3.09 -3.52 5.61
N LEU A 46 2.24 -2.62 5.11
CA LEU A 46 1.45 -1.70 5.95
C LEU A 46 0.44 -2.46 6.84
N SER A 47 -0.17 -3.51 6.31
CA SER A 47 -1.07 -4.38 7.07
C SER A 47 -0.33 -5.10 8.21
N GLN A 48 0.86 -5.64 7.94
CA GLN A 48 1.72 -6.27 8.96
C GLN A 48 2.15 -5.30 10.07
N GLN A 49 2.24 -4.02 9.76
CA GLN A 49 2.51 -2.95 10.74
C GLN A 49 1.26 -2.56 11.57
N GLY A 50 0.11 -3.19 11.33
CA GLY A 50 -1.15 -2.91 12.02
C GLY A 50 -1.79 -1.57 11.63
N CYS A 51 -1.53 -1.10 10.40
CA CYS A 51 -2.22 0.05 9.84
C CYS A 51 -3.56 -0.37 9.23
N THR A 52 -4.55 0.51 9.34
CA THR A 52 -5.74 0.44 8.50
C THR A 52 -5.40 1.09 7.17
N VAL A 53 -5.60 0.39 6.05
CA VAL A 53 -5.27 0.93 4.73
C VAL A 53 -6.53 0.97 3.86
N LEU A 54 -6.80 2.12 3.26
CA LEU A 54 -7.80 2.29 2.21
C LEU A 54 -7.07 2.63 0.92
N VAL A 55 -7.37 1.88 -0.15
CA VAL A 55 -6.70 2.04 -1.44
C VAL A 55 -7.72 2.05 -2.58
N THR A 56 -7.56 2.96 -3.52
CA THR A 56 -8.21 2.87 -4.85
C THR A 56 -7.25 2.21 -5.82
N THR A 57 -7.75 1.31 -6.66
CA THR A 57 -6.89 0.61 -7.62
C THR A 57 -7.68 0.14 -8.83
N HIS A 58 -7.04 0.18 -9.99
CA HIS A 58 -7.50 -0.46 -11.21
C HIS A 58 -6.95 -1.90 -11.35
N TYR A 59 -5.99 -2.32 -10.51
CA TYR A 59 -5.40 -3.66 -10.55
C TYR A 59 -6.35 -4.71 -9.94
N PRO A 60 -6.78 -5.73 -10.71
CA PRO A 60 -7.66 -6.77 -10.20
C PRO A 60 -7.02 -7.60 -9.07
N SER A 61 -5.70 -7.84 -9.13
CA SER A 61 -4.95 -8.63 -8.13
C SER A 61 -4.98 -8.02 -6.73
N LEU A 62 -5.06 -6.69 -6.62
CA LEU A 62 -5.14 -6.04 -5.31
C LEU A 62 -6.52 -6.21 -4.65
N LYS A 63 -7.58 -6.40 -5.45
CA LYS A 63 -8.94 -6.60 -4.93
C LYS A 63 -9.07 -7.92 -4.17
N THR A 64 -8.27 -8.93 -4.51
CA THR A 64 -8.26 -10.22 -3.80
C THR A 64 -7.53 -10.16 -2.47
N LEU A 65 -6.78 -9.09 -2.21
CA LEU A 65 -6.05 -8.89 -0.95
C LEU A 65 -6.95 -8.35 0.18
N ALA A 66 -8.13 -7.81 -0.15
CA ALA A 66 -9.05 -7.15 0.78
C ALA A 66 -10.07 -8.11 1.44
N LEU A 67 -9.73 -9.40 1.59
CA LEU A 67 -10.61 -10.44 2.16
C LEU A 67 -10.60 -10.46 3.69
#